data_AF-A0A6G0WYJ4-F1
#
_entry.id   AF-A0A6G0WYJ4-F1
#
_cell.length_a   1.000
_cell.length_b   1.000
_cell.length_c   1.000
_cell.angle_alpha   90.00
_cell.angle_beta   90.00
_cell.angle_gamma   90.00
#
_symmetry.space_group_name_H-M   'P 1'
#
loop_
_entity.id
_entity.type
_entity.pdbx_description
1 polymer ?
#
loop_
_entity_poly.entity_id
_entity_poly.type
_entity_poly.pdbx_seq_one_letter_code
_entity_poly.pdbx_strand_id
1 'polypeptide(L)'
;MDPRLVGTWESTEAFGNTALDWSQDVKDGVATLRLSFAADGHVGFQVNGPKNYAHVLPAESTCECNTGDKRLTMHGDKTGLAWFYQVEDDMTLRLRLVGAKRFARCNGVDNIYFKRTTTTDS
;
A
#
# COMPACT_ATOMS: atom_id res chain seq x y z
N MET A 1 11.62 -2.01 11.30
CA MET A 1 10.22 -1.60 10.99
C MET A 1 9.77 -0.53 11.99
N ASP A 2 8.91 0.43 11.61
CA ASP A 2 8.22 1.30 12.60
C ASP A 2 7.21 0.43 13.36
N PRO A 3 7.30 0.25 14.69
CA PRO A 3 6.38 -0.59 15.45
C PRO A 3 4.91 -0.23 15.25
N ARG A 4 4.60 1.04 14.95
CA ARG A 4 3.23 1.49 14.72
C ARG A 4 2.67 1.04 13.38
N LEU A 5 3.50 0.69 12.41
CA LEU A 5 3.05 0.12 11.14
C LEU A 5 2.78 -1.39 11.23
N VAL A 6 3.39 -2.09 12.19
CA VAL A 6 3.27 -3.54 12.31
C VAL A 6 1.80 -3.92 12.55
N GLY A 7 1.31 -4.88 11.79
CA GLY A 7 -0.09 -5.34 11.79
C GLY A 7 -0.70 -5.35 10.39
N THR A 8 -2.01 -5.59 10.34
CA THR A 8 -2.77 -5.68 9.09
C THR A 8 -3.66 -4.47 8.93
N TRP A 9 -3.68 -3.95 7.70
CA TRP A 9 -4.32 -2.71 7.29
C TRP A 9 -5.16 -2.99 6.06
N GLU A 10 -6.36 -2.44 6.03
CA GLU A 10 -7.30 -2.63 4.93
C GLU A 10 -7.86 -1.28 4.47
N SER A 11 -8.05 -1.15 3.15
CA SER A 11 -8.60 0.04 2.53
C SER A 11 -9.56 -0.32 1.41
N THR A 12 -10.66 0.42 1.38
CA THR A 12 -11.60 0.54 0.26
C THR A 12 -11.69 2.01 -0.21
N GLU A 13 -10.77 2.86 0.25
CA GLU A 13 -10.83 4.30 0.08
C GLU A 13 -9.48 4.83 -0.41
N ALA A 14 -9.46 5.24 -1.66
CA ALA A 14 -8.31 5.85 -2.30
C ALA A 14 -8.73 7.07 -3.11
N PHE A 15 -7.79 7.99 -3.32
CA PHE A 15 -7.96 9.17 -4.16
C PHE A 15 -6.67 9.43 -4.92
N GLY A 16 -6.79 9.79 -6.20
CA GLY A 16 -5.62 10.14 -6.99
C GLY A 16 -5.73 9.77 -8.45
N ASN A 17 -4.63 9.94 -9.16
CA ASN A 17 -4.55 9.83 -10.61
C ASN A 17 -3.49 8.83 -11.09
N THR A 18 -2.98 7.99 -10.19
CA THR A 18 -2.11 6.89 -10.59
C THR A 18 -2.90 5.90 -11.45
N ALA A 19 -2.29 5.45 -12.54
CA ALA A 19 -2.90 4.57 -13.53
C ALA A 19 -2.59 3.08 -13.27
N LEU A 20 -2.53 2.67 -12.00
CA LEU A 20 -2.46 1.25 -11.64
C LEU A 20 -3.88 0.71 -11.58
N ASP A 21 -4.07 -0.48 -12.15
CA ASP A 21 -5.37 -1.14 -12.25
C ASP A 21 -5.99 -1.42 -10.87
N TRP A 22 -5.20 -1.91 -9.92
CA TRP A 22 -5.68 -2.14 -8.55
C TRP A 22 -5.97 -0.83 -7.83
N SER A 23 -5.17 0.22 -8.02
CA SER A 23 -5.40 1.49 -7.32
C SER A 23 -6.64 2.18 -7.86
N GLN A 24 -6.90 2.05 -9.17
CA GLN A 24 -8.14 2.49 -9.79
C GLN A 24 -9.36 1.76 -9.23
N ASP A 25 -9.33 0.43 -9.16
CA ASP A 25 -10.45 -0.35 -8.65
C ASP A 25 -10.72 -0.10 -7.15
N VAL A 26 -9.70 0.25 -6.34
CA VAL A 26 -9.89 0.71 -4.95
C VAL A 26 -10.56 2.09 -4.91
N LYS A 27 -10.15 3.03 -5.77
CA LYS A 27 -10.77 4.37 -5.88
C LYS A 27 -12.25 4.27 -6.27
N ASP A 28 -12.56 3.32 -7.15
CA ASP A 28 -13.93 3.08 -7.64
C ASP A 28 -14.78 2.25 -6.66
N GLY A 29 -14.22 1.83 -5.52
CA GLY A 29 -14.92 1.06 -4.48
C GLY A 29 -15.27 -0.37 -4.87
N VAL A 30 -14.64 -0.91 -5.92
CA VAL A 30 -14.89 -2.28 -6.42
C VAL A 30 -13.81 -3.29 -6.00
N ALA A 31 -12.76 -2.81 -5.34
CA ALA A 31 -11.71 -3.65 -4.78
C ALA A 31 -11.32 -3.21 -3.36
N THR A 32 -10.86 -4.17 -2.57
CA THR A 32 -10.30 -3.98 -1.24
C THR A 32 -8.80 -4.27 -1.28
N LEU A 33 -7.98 -3.34 -0.80
CA LEU A 33 -6.54 -3.51 -0.64
C LEU A 33 -6.22 -3.84 0.81
N ARG A 34 -5.51 -4.95 1.02
CA ARG A 34 -4.99 -5.36 2.32
C ARG A 34 -3.46 -5.39 2.29
N LEU A 35 -2.86 -4.75 3.29
CA LEU A 35 -1.42 -4.77 3.53
C LEU A 35 -1.15 -5.30 4.94
N SER A 36 -0.22 -6.25 5.08
CA SER A 36 0.29 -6.67 6.38
C SER A 36 1.77 -6.34 6.48
N PHE A 37 2.19 -5.75 7.60
CA PHE A 37 3.59 -5.47 7.89
C PHE A 37 4.01 -6.27 9.11
N ALA A 38 5.01 -7.12 8.96
CA ALA A 38 5.61 -7.87 10.05
C ALA A 38 6.77 -7.10 10.69
N ALA A 39 7.07 -7.41 11.96
CA ALA A 39 8.14 -6.74 12.70
C ALA A 39 9.54 -6.99 12.09
N ASP A 40 9.71 -8.12 11.42
CA ASP A 40 10.93 -8.55 10.74
C ASP A 40 11.10 -7.94 9.33
N GLY A 41 10.10 -7.18 8.85
CA GLY A 41 10.14 -6.55 7.54
C GLY A 41 9.36 -7.25 6.45
N HIS A 42 8.77 -8.43 6.68
CA HIS A 42 7.90 -9.06 5.67
C HIS A 42 6.64 -8.22 5.41
N VAL A 43 6.20 -8.22 4.15
CA VAL A 43 5.02 -7.50 3.69
C VAL A 43 4.08 -8.42 2.92
N GLY A 44 2.85 -8.56 3.42
CA GLY A 44 1.76 -9.11 2.63
C GLY A 44 1.07 -8.01 1.82
N PHE A 45 0.83 -8.27 0.55
CA PHE A 45 0.06 -7.39 -0.34
C PHE A 45 -1.03 -8.20 -1.02
N GLN A 46 -2.28 -7.86 -0.75
CA GLN A 46 -3.43 -8.56 -1.31
C GLN A 46 -4.45 -7.56 -1.83
N VAL A 47 -4.92 -7.78 -3.05
CA VAL A 47 -6.05 -7.03 -3.63
C VAL A 47 -7.18 -8.01 -3.88
N ASN A 48 -8.31 -7.78 -3.23
CA ASN A 48 -9.53 -8.55 -3.44
C ASN A 48 -10.47 -7.74 -4.32
N GLY A 49 -10.71 -8.18 -5.54
CA GLY A 49 -11.65 -7.52 -6.45
C GLY A 49 -12.00 -8.42 -7.64
N PRO A 50 -12.63 -7.88 -8.69
CA PRO A 50 -13.27 -8.68 -9.74
C PRO A 50 -12.29 -9.35 -10.72
N LYS A 51 -10.99 -9.03 -10.65
CA LYS A 51 -9.98 -9.47 -11.61
C LYS A 51 -8.63 -9.71 -10.95
N ASN A 52 -7.73 -10.32 -11.72
CA ASN A 52 -6.32 -10.40 -11.35
C ASN A 52 -5.64 -9.07 -11.68
N TYR A 53 -4.84 -8.57 -10.75
CA TYR A 53 -4.16 -7.29 -10.88
C TYR A 53 -2.70 -7.48 -11.26
N ALA A 54 -2.24 -6.65 -12.18
CA ALA A 54 -0.82 -6.55 -12.47
C ALA A 54 -0.11 -5.74 -11.37
N HIS A 55 1.20 -5.90 -11.27
CA HIS A 55 2.04 -5.06 -10.40
C HIS A 55 1.70 -5.07 -8.89
N VAL A 56 1.11 -6.17 -8.43
CA VAL A 56 1.01 -6.54 -7.01
C VAL A 56 2.41 -6.96 -6.53
N LEU A 57 2.76 -6.67 -5.27
CA LEU A 57 3.99 -7.21 -4.68
C LEU A 57 3.95 -8.75 -4.69
N PRO A 58 5.09 -9.42 -4.93
CA PRO A 58 5.22 -10.87 -4.73
C PRO A 58 4.80 -11.29 -3.31
N ALA A 59 4.34 -12.54 -3.14
CA ALA A 59 3.90 -13.04 -1.83
C ALA A 59 5.00 -12.97 -0.76
N GLU A 60 6.25 -13.27 -1.13
CA GLU A 60 7.42 -13.27 -0.23
C GLU A 60 8.15 -11.91 -0.22
N SER A 61 7.40 -10.81 -0.27
CA SER A 61 8.00 -9.47 -0.31
C SER A 61 8.43 -8.99 1.08
N THR A 62 9.43 -8.12 1.09
CA THR A 62 9.90 -7.43 2.30
C THR A 62 9.87 -5.92 2.08
N CYS A 63 9.96 -5.14 3.16
CA CYS A 63 10.18 -3.71 3.08
C CYS A 63 11.09 -3.17 4.16
N GLU A 64 11.76 -2.08 3.83
CA GLU A 64 12.49 -1.25 4.77
C GLU A 64 11.69 0.03 5.07
N CYS A 65 11.69 0.42 6.33
CA CYS A 65 11.00 1.63 6.79
C CYS A 65 12.03 2.67 7.24
N ASN A 66 12.07 3.80 6.53
CA ASN A 66 12.80 5.00 6.96
C ASN A 66 11.83 5.91 7.72
N THR A 67 11.99 5.96 9.04
CA THR A 67 11.12 6.74 9.93
C THR A 67 11.35 8.24 9.87
N GLY A 68 12.54 8.68 9.44
CA GLY A 68 12.88 10.10 9.26
C GLY A 68 12.15 10.71 8.06
N ASP A 69 12.21 10.02 6.92
CA ASP A 69 11.61 10.49 5.65
C ASP A 69 10.18 9.96 5.43
N LYS A 70 9.65 9.18 6.38
CA LYS A 70 8.33 8.56 6.29
C LYS A 70 8.14 7.75 5.00
N ARG A 71 9.21 7.05 4.60
CA ARG A 71 9.30 6.32 3.34
C ARG A 71 9.40 4.82 3.57
N LEU A 72 8.69 4.06 2.75
CA LEU A 72 8.81 2.62 2.62
C LEU A 72 9.58 2.29 1.34
N THR A 73 10.56 1.41 1.45
CA THR A 73 11.20 0.76 0.30
C THR A 73 10.61 -0.63 0.18
N MET A 74 9.67 -0.82 -0.76
CA MET A 74 9.04 -2.11 -1.01
C MET A 74 9.92 -2.95 -1.95
N HIS A 75 10.51 -4.02 -1.45
CA HIS A 75 11.33 -4.91 -2.27
C HIS A 75 10.43 -5.75 -3.19
N GLY A 76 10.79 -5.82 -4.47
CA GLY A 76 9.97 -6.52 -5.48
C GLY A 76 8.92 -5.65 -6.17
N ASP A 77 8.74 -4.39 -5.77
CA ASP A 77 7.89 -3.43 -6.48
C ASP A 77 8.45 -3.13 -7.89
N LYS A 78 7.66 -3.42 -8.91
CA LYS A 78 7.99 -3.18 -10.33
C LYS A 78 7.33 -1.93 -10.91
N THR A 79 6.51 -1.23 -10.13
CA THR A 79 5.78 -0.01 -10.56
C THR A 79 6.68 1.23 -10.61
N GLY A 80 7.78 1.21 -9.84
CA GLY A 80 8.63 2.38 -9.62
C GLY A 80 8.00 3.43 -8.71
N LEU A 81 6.95 3.08 -7.95
CA LEU A 81 6.33 3.98 -6.99
C LEU A 81 7.28 4.32 -5.84
N ALA A 82 7.26 5.58 -5.43
CA ALA A 82 7.73 5.96 -4.11
C ALA A 82 6.57 5.83 -3.11
N TRP A 83 6.78 4.99 -2.10
CA TRP A 83 5.81 4.71 -1.05
C TRP A 83 6.12 5.56 0.18
N PHE A 84 5.20 6.45 0.53
CA PHE A 84 5.26 7.23 1.76
C PHE A 84 4.14 6.80 2.69
N TYR A 85 4.37 6.87 4.00
CA TYR A 85 3.39 6.49 5.00
C TYR A 85 3.20 7.57 6.05
N GLN A 86 2.00 7.65 6.61
CA GLN A 86 1.72 8.47 7.78
C GLN A 86 0.74 7.72 8.67
N VAL A 87 1.21 7.32 9.85
CA VAL A 87 0.34 6.82 10.91
C VAL A 87 -0.32 8.04 11.55
N GLU A 88 -1.64 8.14 11.41
CA GLU A 88 -2.42 9.25 11.98
C GLU A 88 -2.79 8.94 13.44
N ASP A 89 -3.20 7.70 13.70
CA ASP A 89 -3.43 7.12 15.02
C ASP A 89 -3.22 5.60 14.98
N ASP A 90 -3.48 4.89 16.08
CA ASP A 90 -3.28 3.44 16.17
C ASP A 90 -4.14 2.65 15.17
N MET A 91 -5.24 3.22 14.69
CA MET A 91 -6.21 2.57 13.82
C MET A 91 -6.21 3.12 12.38
N THR A 92 -5.47 4.18 12.10
CA THR A 92 -5.53 4.91 10.83
C THR A 92 -4.14 5.12 10.24
N LEU A 93 -3.97 4.65 9.01
CA LEU A 93 -2.75 4.77 8.22
C LEU A 93 -3.09 5.41 6.87
N ARG A 94 -2.31 6.41 6.46
CA ARG A 94 -2.34 6.94 5.11
C ARG A 94 -1.09 6.52 4.36
N LEU A 95 -1.26 5.90 3.19
CA LEU A 95 -0.17 5.74 2.23
C LEU A 95 -0.30 6.76 1.12
N ARG A 96 0.81 7.41 0.78
CA ARG A 96 0.93 8.29 -0.38
C ARG A 96 1.87 7.65 -1.38
N LEU A 97 1.36 7.32 -2.56
CA LEU A 97 2.08 6.66 -3.64
C LEU A 97 2.40 7.70 -4.70
N VAL A 98 3.66 7.80 -5.12
CA VAL A 98 4.09 8.81 -6.09
C VAL A 98 4.85 8.18 -7.25
N GLY A 99 4.45 8.52 -8.48
CA GLY A 99 5.28 8.38 -9.67
C GLY A 99 5.22 7.03 -10.39
N ALA A 100 4.08 6.34 -10.43
CA ALA A 100 3.98 5.08 -11.17
C ALA A 100 4.47 5.28 -12.60
N LYS A 101 5.52 4.56 -12.97
CA LYS A 101 6.31 4.87 -14.14
C LYS A 101 5.66 4.21 -15.36
N ARG A 102 4.76 4.91 -16.05
CA ARG A 102 4.38 4.56 -17.43
C ARG A 102 4.70 5.74 -18.33
N PHE A 103 5.66 5.52 -19.24
CA PHE A 103 6.10 6.39 -20.34
C PHE A 103 6.07 7.92 -20.06
N ALA A 104 7.23 8.45 -19.66
CA ALA A 104 7.70 9.82 -19.82
C ALA A 104 6.97 11.01 -19.17
N ARG A 105 5.72 10.96 -18.66
CA ARG A 105 5.07 12.17 -18.08
C ARG A 105 4.07 11.97 -16.93
N CYS A 106 4.03 10.81 -16.27
CA CYS A 106 3.07 10.59 -15.20
C CYS A 106 3.63 10.94 -13.80
N ASN A 107 3.23 12.10 -13.27
CA ASN A 107 3.35 12.46 -11.85
C ASN A 107 2.17 11.90 -11.05
N GLY A 108 1.83 10.63 -11.25
CA GLY A 108 0.70 10.00 -10.57
C GLY A 108 0.87 10.07 -9.06
N VAL A 109 -0.14 10.58 -8.35
CA VAL A 109 -0.16 10.60 -6.88
C VAL A 109 -1.48 9.99 -6.42
N ASP A 110 -1.38 8.93 -5.64
CA ASP A 110 -2.51 8.36 -4.91
C ASP A 110 -2.32 8.54 -3.41
N ASN A 111 -3.40 8.87 -2.70
CA ASN A 111 -3.51 8.73 -1.25
C ASN A 111 -4.51 7.61 -0.97
N ILE A 112 -4.10 6.63 -0.18
CA ILE A 112 -4.91 5.50 0.22
C ILE A 112 -5.04 5.53 1.74
N TYR A 113 -6.27 5.52 2.24
CA TYR A 113 -6.58 5.58 3.66
C TYR A 113 -6.94 4.18 4.14
N PHE A 114 -6.15 3.67 5.06
CA PHE A 114 -6.29 2.35 5.64
C PHE A 114 -6.82 2.42 7.06
N LYS A 115 -7.59 1.41 7.41
CA LYS A 115 -7.97 1.09 8.78
C LYS A 115 -7.27 -0.19 9.23
N ARG A 116 -6.80 -0.20 10.48
CA ARG A 116 -6.22 -1.40 11.06
C ARG A 116 -7.30 -2.46 11.21
N THR A 117 -7.04 -3.67 10.73
CA THR A 117 -7.94 -4.79 10.93
C THR A 117 -7.63 -5.43 12.28
N THR A 118 -8.61 -5.48 13.18
CA THR A 118 -8.55 -6.29 14.39
C THR A 118 -8.87 -7.74 14.04
N THR A 119 -8.10 -8.36 13.15
CA THR A 119 -8.23 -9.80 12.95
C THR A 119 -7.55 -10.46 14.14
N THR A 120 -8.31 -10.63 15.22
CA THR A 120 -8.02 -11.62 16.24
C THR A 120 -8.28 -12.95 15.57
N ASP A 121 -7.23 -13.62 15.10
CA ASP A 121 -7.32 -15.05 14.80
C ASP A 121 -7.88 -15.71 16.06
N SER A 122 -9.13 -16.16 15.96
CA SER A 122 -9.88 -16.88 16.99
C SER A 122 -9.77 -18.36 16.73
#